data_AF-A0A7W8VKZ2-F1
#
_entry.id   AF-A0A7W8VKZ2-F1
#
_cell.length_a   1.000
_cell.length_b   1.000
_cell.length_c   1.000
_cell.angle_alpha   90.00
_cell.angle_beta   90.00
_cell.angle_gamma   90.00
#
_symmetry.space_group_name_H-M   'P 1'
#
loop_
_entity.id
_entity.type
_entity.pdbx_description
1 polymer ?
#
loop_
_entity_poly.entity_id
_entity_poly.type
_entity_poly.pdbx_seq_one_letter_code
_entity_poly.pdbx_strand_id
1 'polypeptide(L)'
;MIEVQNTLVHEDLIKESFVCNLNKCKGICCVEGDAGAPLDVAETAILAEVYPKIKHLLEPKGIAAIEQQGTSVVDADGDLTTPCVDGNKECAYVTFENGITKCGIEKGYEQGLVDWQKPISCHLYPIRLTRYPEFEVLNYDRWHICHDACSFGRELKVPVYQFLKGPLIRKYGAEWFEELENTVSSEKSDKS
;
A
#
# COMPACT_ATOMS: atom_id res chain seq x y z
N MET A 1 0.58 0.93 22.41
CA MET A 1 -0.11 1.60 21.28
C MET A 1 0.07 3.10 21.46
N ILE A 2 0.20 3.86 20.38
CA ILE A 2 0.34 5.31 20.41
C ILE A 2 -0.95 5.92 19.83
N GLU A 3 -1.60 6.79 20.58
CA GLU A 3 -2.79 7.52 20.09
C GLU A 3 -2.34 8.76 19.32
N VAL A 4 -2.89 8.94 18.13
CA VAL A 4 -2.67 10.13 17.29
C VAL A 4 -4.02 10.48 16.66
N GLN A 5 -4.63 11.57 17.11
CA GLN A 5 -5.98 11.98 16.71
C GLN A 5 -6.99 10.82 16.83
N ASN A 6 -7.67 10.44 15.75
CA ASN A 6 -8.62 9.33 15.70
C ASN A 6 -7.98 7.98 15.32
N THR A 7 -6.69 7.80 15.59
CA THR A 7 -5.97 6.56 15.24
C THR A 7 -5.19 5.99 16.40
N LEU A 8 -5.07 4.66 16.42
CA LEU A 8 -4.18 3.93 17.33
C LEU A 8 -3.06 3.26 16.52
N VAL A 9 -1.84 3.74 16.70
CA VAL A 9 -0.64 3.27 16.01
C VAL A 9 0.02 2.15 16.83
N HIS A 10 0.16 0.96 16.25
CA HIS A 10 0.85 -0.13 16.91
C HIS A 10 2.36 0.16 17.06
N GLU A 11 2.93 -0.16 18.22
CA GLU A 11 4.33 0.17 18.55
C GLU A 11 5.34 -0.50 17.61
N ASP A 12 4.97 -1.62 17.00
CA ASP A 12 5.78 -2.28 15.96
C ASP A 12 6.11 -1.34 14.81
N LEU A 13 5.25 -0.35 14.49
CA LEU A 13 5.54 0.63 13.44
C LEU A 13 6.72 1.55 13.79
N ILE A 14 7.03 1.68 15.09
CA ILE A 14 8.15 2.46 15.61
C ILE A 14 9.39 1.59 15.81
N LYS A 15 9.19 0.34 16.27
CA LYS A 15 10.26 -0.59 16.64
C LYS A 15 10.84 -1.35 15.45
N GLU A 16 10.00 -1.73 14.50
CA GLU A 16 10.41 -2.48 13.32
C GLU A 16 10.99 -1.55 12.25
N SER A 17 11.93 -2.09 11.47
CA SER A 17 12.54 -1.39 10.35
C SER A 17 12.14 -2.02 9.02
N PHE A 18 11.88 -1.18 8.02
CA PHE A 18 11.43 -1.64 6.71
C PHE A 18 11.84 -0.64 5.62
N VAL A 19 12.43 -1.15 4.54
CA VAL A 19 12.62 -0.40 3.30
C VAL A 19 12.39 -1.33 2.12
N CYS A 20 11.42 -1.03 1.26
CA CYS A 20 11.12 -1.86 0.10
C CYS A 20 12.34 -2.03 -0.82
N ASN A 21 12.65 -3.27 -1.22
CA ASN A 21 13.78 -3.59 -2.07
C ASN A 21 13.32 -4.35 -3.34
N LEU A 22 12.80 -3.60 -4.32
CA LEU A 22 12.30 -4.16 -5.59
C LEU A 22 13.38 -4.93 -6.37
N ASN A 23 14.65 -4.58 -6.23
CA ASN A 23 15.75 -5.30 -6.88
C ASN A 23 15.89 -6.73 -6.36
N LYS A 24 15.52 -6.98 -5.09
CA LYS A 24 15.54 -8.29 -4.45
C LYS A 24 14.20 -9.03 -4.60
N CYS A 25 13.10 -8.40 -4.19
CA CYS A 25 11.79 -9.05 -4.16
C CYS A 25 11.05 -9.07 -5.51
N LYS A 26 11.54 -8.33 -6.51
CA LYS A 26 10.96 -8.25 -7.86
C LYS A 26 9.49 -7.80 -7.92
N GLY A 27 8.99 -7.14 -6.88
CA GLY A 27 7.59 -6.67 -6.83
C GLY A 27 6.58 -7.79 -6.59
N ILE A 28 7.01 -8.88 -5.94
CA ILE A 28 6.19 -10.07 -5.68
C ILE A 28 4.89 -9.79 -4.92
N CYS A 29 4.79 -8.69 -4.16
CA CYS A 29 3.56 -8.28 -3.46
C CYS A 29 2.38 -7.91 -4.38
N CYS A 30 2.63 -7.72 -5.70
CA CYS A 30 1.57 -7.53 -6.69
C CYS A 30 1.18 -8.83 -7.41
N VAL A 31 1.86 -9.93 -7.12
CA VAL A 31 1.71 -11.23 -7.79
C VAL A 31 1.19 -12.30 -6.83
N GLU A 32 1.71 -12.32 -5.61
CA GLU A 32 1.25 -13.20 -4.55
C GLU A 32 0.12 -12.55 -3.75
N GLY A 33 -0.80 -13.39 -3.25
CA GLY A 33 -1.98 -12.97 -2.49
C GLY A 33 -3.23 -13.72 -2.96
N ASP A 34 -4.17 -13.94 -2.05
CA ASP A 34 -5.42 -14.64 -2.35
C ASP A 34 -6.51 -13.70 -2.90
N ALA A 35 -6.33 -12.39 -2.74
CA ALA A 35 -7.25 -11.35 -3.18
C ALA A 35 -6.48 -10.10 -3.64
N GLY A 36 -7.19 -9.21 -4.33
CA GLY A 36 -6.64 -7.93 -4.76
C GLY A 36 -6.41 -6.95 -3.61
N ALA A 37 -5.88 -5.78 -3.95
CA ALA A 37 -5.68 -4.72 -2.98
C ALA A 37 -7.04 -4.23 -2.44
N PRO A 38 -7.25 -4.19 -1.11
CA PRO A 38 -8.45 -3.59 -0.53
C PRO A 38 -8.62 -2.14 -0.96
N LEU A 39 -9.85 -1.71 -1.19
CA LEU A 39 -10.18 -0.39 -1.69
C LEU A 39 -11.14 0.32 -0.75
N ASP A 40 -10.97 1.63 -0.64
CA ASP A 40 -12.02 2.50 -0.15
C ASP A 40 -13.08 2.70 -1.24
N VAL A 41 -14.34 2.88 -0.84
CA VAL A 41 -15.46 3.10 -1.77
C VAL A 41 -15.14 4.25 -2.74
N ALA A 42 -14.52 5.33 -2.24
CA ALA A 42 -14.12 6.47 -3.05
C ALA A 42 -13.06 6.13 -4.12
N GLU A 43 -12.20 5.13 -3.88
CA GLU A 43 -11.16 4.73 -4.83
C GLU A 43 -11.73 4.01 -6.05
N THR A 44 -12.93 3.41 -5.96
CA THR A 44 -13.56 2.72 -7.10
C THR A 44 -13.87 3.66 -8.26
N ALA A 45 -14.41 4.85 -7.96
CA ALA A 45 -14.68 5.88 -8.95
C ALA A 45 -13.39 6.40 -9.58
N ILE A 46 -12.35 6.60 -8.76
CA ILE A 46 -11.03 7.03 -9.23
C ILE A 46 -10.43 5.98 -10.17
N LEU A 47 -10.52 4.69 -9.85
CA LEU A 47 -10.04 3.61 -10.71
C LEU A 47 -10.75 3.60 -12.07
N ALA A 48 -12.06 3.85 -12.10
CA ALA A 48 -12.82 3.94 -13.34
C ALA A 48 -12.34 5.11 -14.24
N GLU A 49 -11.94 6.24 -13.65
CA GLU A 49 -11.40 7.39 -14.38
C GLU A 49 -9.94 7.19 -14.82
N VAL A 50 -9.15 6.51 -14.00
CA VAL A 50 -7.72 6.23 -14.22
C VAL A 50 -7.53 5.18 -15.30
N TYR A 51 -8.32 4.11 -15.28
CA TYR A 51 -8.10 2.93 -16.11
C TYR A 51 -7.95 3.24 -17.62
N PRO A 52 -8.84 4.03 -18.26
CA PRO A 52 -8.70 4.35 -19.68
C PRO A 52 -7.38 5.06 -20.03
N LYS A 53 -6.83 5.84 -19.10
CA LYS A 53 -5.60 6.62 -19.30
C LYS A 53 -4.35 5.76 -19.19
N ILE A 54 -4.38 4.73 -18.36
CA ILE A 54 -3.22 3.85 -18.10
C ILE A 54 -3.33 2.49 -18.78
N LYS A 55 -4.45 2.16 -19.44
CA LYS A 55 -4.70 0.84 -20.05
C LYS A 55 -3.53 0.32 -20.88
N HIS A 56 -2.90 1.18 -21.67
CA HIS A 56 -1.76 0.85 -22.53
C HIS A 56 -0.47 0.48 -21.78
N LEU A 57 -0.39 0.74 -20.47
CA LEU A 57 0.72 0.36 -19.60
C LEU A 57 0.56 -1.03 -19.00
N LEU A 58 -0.66 -1.59 -18.99
CA LEU A 58 -0.99 -2.82 -18.28
C LEU A 58 -0.71 -4.07 -19.13
N GLU A 59 -0.47 -5.19 -18.45
CA GLU A 59 -0.35 -6.48 -19.12
C GLU A 59 -1.67 -6.90 -19.81
N PRO A 60 -1.63 -7.56 -20.99
CA PRO A 60 -2.83 -7.97 -21.71
C PRO A 60 -3.82 -8.81 -20.86
N LYS A 61 -3.29 -9.68 -20.00
CA LYS A 61 -4.08 -10.49 -19.06
C LYS A 61 -4.78 -9.64 -17.99
N GLY A 62 -4.13 -8.57 -17.51
CA GLY A 62 -4.71 -7.61 -16.58
C GLY A 62 -5.80 -6.77 -17.23
N ILE A 63 -5.56 -6.31 -18.47
CA ILE A 63 -6.58 -5.64 -19.28
C ILE A 63 -7.81 -6.54 -19.45
N ALA A 64 -7.63 -7.80 -19.84
CA ALA A 64 -8.73 -8.74 -20.00
C ALA A 64 -9.52 -8.95 -18.70
N ALA A 65 -8.83 -9.07 -17.56
CA ALA A 65 -9.47 -9.18 -16.25
C ALA A 65 -10.30 -7.94 -15.90
N ILE A 66 -9.77 -6.73 -16.11
CA ILE A 66 -10.49 -5.48 -15.85
C ILE A 66 -11.71 -5.31 -16.76
N GLU A 67 -11.60 -5.63 -18.05
CA GLU A 67 -12.74 -5.55 -18.99
C GLU A 67 -13.83 -6.57 -18.68
N GLN A 68 -13.48 -7.73 -18.14
CA GLN A 68 -14.43 -8.78 -17.76
C GLN A 68 -15.10 -8.51 -16.41
N GLN A 69 -14.32 -8.08 -15.41
CA GLN A 69 -14.75 -8.03 -14.02
C GLN A 69 -15.13 -6.60 -13.57
N GLY A 70 -14.62 -5.58 -14.26
CA GLY A 70 -14.68 -4.17 -13.86
C GLY A 70 -13.35 -3.67 -13.29
N THR A 71 -13.26 -2.36 -13.05
CA THR A 71 -12.06 -1.71 -12.48
C THR A 71 -11.86 -2.00 -10.98
N SER A 72 -12.89 -2.51 -10.32
CA SER A 72 -12.92 -2.97 -8.93
C SER A 72 -13.94 -4.10 -8.82
N VAL A 73 -13.73 -5.01 -7.86
CA VAL A 73 -14.62 -6.15 -7.60
C VAL A 73 -14.95 -6.23 -6.12
N VAL A 74 -16.02 -6.94 -5.78
CA VAL A 74 -16.26 -7.43 -4.41
C VAL A 74 -15.76 -8.88 -4.40
N ASP A 75 -14.83 -9.19 -3.52
CA ASP A 75 -14.24 -10.53 -3.43
C ASP A 75 -15.15 -11.52 -2.69
N ALA A 76 -14.66 -12.74 -2.48
CA ALA A 76 -15.42 -13.81 -1.83
C ALA A 76 -15.74 -13.52 -0.34
N ASP A 77 -14.98 -12.65 0.31
CA ASP A 77 -15.17 -12.26 1.69
C ASP A 77 -16.11 -11.04 1.83
N GLY A 78 -16.55 -10.48 0.69
CA GLY A 78 -17.42 -9.31 0.64
C GLY A 78 -16.66 -7.98 0.66
N ASP A 79 -15.33 -8.01 0.55
CA ASP A 79 -14.49 -6.83 0.56
C ASP A 79 -14.31 -6.25 -0.83
N LEU A 80 -14.28 -4.92 -0.90
CA LEU A 80 -14.04 -4.20 -2.13
C LEU A 80 -12.54 -4.22 -2.45
N THR A 81 -12.16 -4.76 -3.59
CA THR A 81 -10.76 -4.95 -3.98
C THR A 81 -10.48 -4.61 -5.44
N THR A 82 -9.21 -4.48 -5.81
CA THR A 82 -8.80 -4.48 -7.22
C THR A 82 -9.02 -5.87 -7.83
N PRO A 83 -9.43 -6.01 -9.09
CA PRO A 83 -9.48 -7.31 -9.75
C PRO A 83 -8.11 -7.99 -9.81
N CYS A 84 -8.11 -9.32 -9.72
CA CYS A 84 -6.96 -10.18 -9.98
C CYS A 84 -7.17 -10.98 -11.26
N VAL A 85 -6.08 -11.29 -11.95
CA VAL A 85 -6.11 -12.17 -13.12
C VAL A 85 -6.53 -13.56 -12.68
N ASP A 86 -7.46 -14.17 -13.42
CA ASP A 86 -8.10 -15.45 -13.10
C ASP A 86 -8.70 -15.52 -11.68
N GLY A 87 -8.99 -14.36 -11.06
CA GLY A 87 -9.60 -14.24 -9.74
C GLY A 87 -8.64 -14.28 -8.55
N ASN A 88 -7.46 -14.90 -8.68
CA ASN A 88 -6.53 -15.08 -7.53
C ASN A 88 -5.04 -15.10 -7.89
N LYS A 89 -4.65 -14.62 -9.08
CA LYS A 89 -3.25 -14.47 -9.46
C LYS A 89 -2.80 -13.03 -9.24
N GLU A 90 -1.93 -12.51 -10.11
CA GLU A 90 -1.49 -11.13 -10.01
C GLU A 90 -2.63 -10.11 -10.09
N CYS A 91 -2.43 -8.97 -9.43
CA CYS A 91 -3.31 -7.81 -9.56
C CYS A 91 -3.44 -7.39 -11.02
N ALA A 92 -4.65 -7.13 -11.50
CA ALA A 92 -4.88 -6.80 -12.91
C ALA A 92 -4.24 -5.48 -13.37
N TYR A 93 -3.80 -4.63 -12.42
CA TYR A 93 -3.10 -3.39 -12.70
C TYR A 93 -1.57 -3.53 -12.79
N VAL A 94 -1.04 -4.75 -12.86
CA VAL A 94 0.41 -4.97 -13.02
C VAL A 94 0.94 -4.62 -14.42
N THR A 95 2.19 -4.18 -14.43
CA THR A 95 3.05 -4.00 -15.60
C THR A 95 4.43 -4.55 -15.28
N PHE A 96 5.15 -5.10 -16.26
CA PHE A 96 6.51 -5.59 -16.06
C PHE A 96 7.54 -4.66 -16.67
N GLU A 97 8.61 -4.40 -15.92
CA GLU A 97 9.74 -3.59 -16.38
C GLU A 97 11.05 -4.24 -15.96
N ASN A 98 11.86 -4.67 -16.93
CA ASN A 98 13.16 -5.32 -16.68
C ASN A 98 13.09 -6.50 -15.70
N GLY A 99 12.01 -7.30 -15.77
CA GLY A 99 11.79 -8.44 -14.88
C GLY A 99 11.37 -8.06 -13.45
N ILE A 100 10.96 -6.82 -13.21
CA ILE A 100 10.38 -6.35 -11.94
C ILE A 100 8.90 -6.04 -12.20
N THR A 101 8.02 -6.60 -11.36
CA THR A 101 6.60 -6.25 -11.35
C THR A 101 6.42 -4.87 -10.74
N LYS A 102 5.68 -4.01 -11.44
CA LYS A 102 5.28 -2.67 -10.98
C LYS A 102 3.77 -2.50 -11.07
N CYS A 103 3.24 -1.53 -10.33
CA CYS A 103 1.86 -1.08 -10.50
C CYS A 103 1.77 -0.12 -11.69
N GLY A 104 0.91 -0.42 -12.66
CA GLY A 104 0.67 0.44 -13.83
C GLY A 104 0.00 1.76 -13.47
N ILE A 105 -0.72 1.83 -12.35
CA ILE A 105 -1.29 3.08 -11.83
C ILE A 105 -0.16 4.00 -11.35
N GLU A 106 0.75 3.47 -10.53
CA GLU A 106 1.89 4.24 -10.02
C GLU A 106 2.76 4.73 -11.18
N LYS A 107 2.99 3.86 -12.17
CA LYS A 107 3.70 4.23 -13.40
C LYS A 107 2.99 5.33 -14.17
N GLY A 108 1.66 5.28 -14.25
CA GLY A 108 0.86 6.34 -14.86
C GLY A 108 1.02 7.67 -14.13
N TYR A 109 1.07 7.65 -12.80
CA TYR A 109 1.33 8.84 -11.98
C TYR A 109 2.75 9.38 -12.18
N GLU A 110 3.77 8.52 -12.14
CA GLU A 110 5.17 8.88 -12.40
C GLU A 110 5.36 9.52 -13.79
N GLN A 111 4.53 9.13 -14.76
CA GLN A 111 4.52 9.69 -16.13
C GLN A 111 3.62 10.93 -16.30
N GLY A 112 2.90 11.36 -15.25
CA GLY A 112 1.96 12.48 -15.33
C GLY A 112 0.70 12.21 -16.15
N LEU A 113 0.35 10.94 -16.38
CA LEU A 113 -0.88 10.53 -17.09
C LEU A 113 -2.12 10.64 -16.20
N VAL A 114 -1.91 10.50 -14.88
CA VAL A 114 -2.95 10.57 -13.85
C VAL A 114 -2.40 11.27 -12.61
N ASP A 115 -3.26 11.96 -11.87
CA ASP A 115 -2.89 12.67 -10.64
C ASP A 115 -3.07 11.80 -9.38
N TRP A 116 -3.18 10.48 -9.55
CA TRP A 116 -3.43 9.53 -8.49
C TRP A 116 -2.50 8.31 -8.61
N GLN A 117 -1.74 8.04 -7.54
CA GLN A 117 -0.66 7.05 -7.52
C GLN A 117 -1.12 5.60 -7.61
N LYS A 118 -1.76 5.10 -6.55
CA LYS A 118 -2.19 3.71 -6.40
C LYS A 118 -3.12 3.63 -5.18
N PRO A 119 -3.85 2.51 -5.01
CA PRO A 119 -4.69 2.30 -3.85
C PRO A 119 -3.94 2.57 -2.54
N ILE A 120 -4.60 3.24 -1.61
CA ILE A 120 -3.99 3.65 -0.35
C ILE A 120 -3.53 2.43 0.46
N SER A 121 -4.25 1.31 0.37
CA SER A 121 -3.89 0.03 1.00
C SER A 121 -2.57 -0.54 0.47
N CYS A 122 -2.30 -0.42 -0.84
CA CYS A 122 -1.01 -0.79 -1.42
C CYS A 122 0.09 0.19 -1.03
N HIS A 123 -0.23 1.49 -0.98
CA HIS A 123 0.75 2.52 -0.69
C HIS A 123 1.21 2.52 0.78
N LEU A 124 0.31 2.16 1.69
CA LEU A 124 0.60 2.03 3.10
C LEU A 124 1.29 0.72 3.46
N TYR A 125 1.40 -0.26 2.57
CA TYR A 125 2.02 -1.54 2.91
C TYR A 125 3.48 -1.35 3.39
N PRO A 126 3.89 -1.88 4.55
CA PRO A 126 3.27 -2.99 5.32
C PRO A 126 2.30 -2.60 6.44
N ILE A 127 1.76 -1.37 6.47
CA ILE A 127 0.67 -1.01 7.39
C ILE A 127 -0.67 -1.56 6.88
N ARG A 128 -1.38 -2.29 7.74
CA ARG A 128 -2.77 -2.71 7.54
C ARG A 128 -3.67 -2.04 8.56
N LEU A 129 -4.85 -1.62 8.10
CA LEU A 129 -5.80 -0.87 8.91
C LEU A 129 -6.90 -1.78 9.41
N THR A 130 -7.22 -1.69 10.70
CA THR A 130 -8.46 -2.24 11.26
C THR A 130 -9.39 -1.07 11.57
N ARG A 131 -10.57 -1.07 10.97
CA ARG A 131 -11.53 0.03 11.09
C ARG A 131 -12.55 -0.23 12.19
N TYR A 132 -12.71 0.73 13.07
CA TYR A 132 -13.80 0.81 14.04
C TYR A 132 -14.68 2.02 13.71
N PRO A 133 -15.92 2.11 14.22
CA PRO A 133 -16.80 3.23 13.92
C PRO A 133 -16.23 4.62 14.26
N GLU A 134 -15.37 4.71 15.28
CA GLU A 134 -14.85 5.99 15.79
C GLU A 134 -13.36 6.21 15.53
N PHE A 135 -12.60 5.15 15.23
CA PHE A 135 -11.15 5.22 15.06
C PHE A 135 -10.61 4.11 14.16
N GLU A 136 -9.38 4.28 13.68
CA GLU A 136 -8.66 3.24 12.93
C GLU A 136 -7.43 2.76 13.72
N VAL A 137 -7.10 1.48 13.61
CA VAL A 137 -5.88 0.89 14.19
C VAL A 137 -4.89 0.60 13.07
N LEU A 138 -3.67 1.12 13.18
CA LEU A 138 -2.58 0.89 12.24
C LEU A 138 -1.71 -0.25 12.76
N ASN A 139 -1.76 -1.39 12.07
CA ASN A 139 -1.02 -2.60 12.42
C ASN A 139 0.14 -2.84 11.45
N TYR A 140 1.25 -3.37 11.96
CA TYR A 140 2.34 -3.85 11.14
C TYR A 140 2.04 -5.27 10.65
N ASP A 141 1.88 -5.44 9.34
CA ASP A 141 1.70 -6.76 8.74
C ASP A 141 3.05 -7.43 8.50
N ARG A 142 3.11 -8.74 8.81
CA ARG A 142 4.34 -9.55 8.71
C ARG A 142 4.15 -10.62 7.65
N TRP A 143 4.45 -10.26 6.41
CA TRP A 143 4.40 -11.18 5.29
C TRP A 143 5.81 -11.65 4.90
N HIS A 144 5.98 -12.97 4.79
CA HIS A 144 7.27 -13.60 4.51
C HIS A 144 7.95 -13.11 3.22
N ILE A 145 7.18 -12.70 2.21
CA ILE A 145 7.70 -12.14 0.95
C ILE A 145 8.49 -10.84 1.13
N CYS A 146 8.30 -10.16 2.26
CA CYS A 146 8.95 -8.90 2.59
C CYS A 146 10.20 -9.07 3.45
N HIS A 147 10.71 -10.30 3.63
CA HIS A 147 11.91 -10.55 4.42
C HIS A 147 13.11 -9.68 4.00
N ASP A 148 13.34 -9.54 2.69
CA ASP A 148 14.42 -8.70 2.14
C ASP A 148 14.24 -7.22 2.51
N ALA A 149 12.99 -6.73 2.54
CA ALA A 149 12.68 -5.35 2.90
C ALA A 149 12.91 -5.08 4.38
N CYS A 150 12.58 -6.05 5.25
CA CYS A 150 12.86 -5.98 6.68
C CYS A 150 14.37 -6.00 6.96
N SER A 151 15.11 -6.88 6.29
CA SER A 151 16.58 -6.96 6.41
C SER A 151 17.25 -5.67 5.96
N PHE A 152 16.83 -5.12 4.81
CA PHE A 152 17.35 -3.87 4.29
C PHE A 152 16.98 -2.67 5.18
N GLY A 153 15.77 -2.63 5.71
CA GLY A 153 15.34 -1.61 6.66
C GLY A 153 16.18 -1.60 7.93
N ARG A 154 16.51 -2.77 8.49
CA ARG A 154 17.41 -2.88 9.67
C ARG A 154 18.82 -2.39 9.38
N GLU A 155 19.35 -2.69 8.19
CA GLU A 155 20.66 -2.20 7.75
C GLU A 155 20.69 -0.66 7.68
N LEU A 156 19.66 -0.06 7.09
CA LEU A 156 19.53 1.39 6.96
C LEU A 156 19.02 2.07 8.24
N LYS A 157 18.58 1.30 9.24
CA LYS A 157 17.95 1.78 10.49
C LYS A 157 16.75 2.71 10.24
N VAL A 158 15.90 2.35 9.28
CA VAL A 158 14.70 3.12 8.93
C VAL A 158 13.46 2.44 9.50
N PRO A 159 12.82 3.00 10.55
CA PRO A 159 11.53 2.57 11.07
C PRO A 159 10.42 2.54 10.02
N VAL A 160 9.45 1.64 10.19
CA VAL A 160 8.32 1.48 9.26
C VAL A 160 7.56 2.80 9.05
N TYR A 161 7.21 3.50 10.13
CA TYR A 161 6.43 4.74 10.04
C TYR A 161 7.20 5.85 9.27
N GLN A 162 8.53 5.89 9.37
CA GLN A 162 9.36 6.86 8.64
C GLN A 162 9.46 6.51 7.16
N PHE A 163 9.62 5.22 6.84
CA PHE A 163 9.56 4.76 5.44
C PHE A 163 8.23 5.13 4.78
N LEU A 164 7.12 5.03 5.53
CA LEU A 164 5.77 5.32 5.05
C LEU A 164 5.33 6.78 5.26
N LYS A 165 6.25 7.72 5.47
CA LYS A 165 5.93 9.16 5.64
C LYS A 165 5.01 9.70 4.55
N GLY A 166 5.35 9.49 3.28
CA GLY A 166 4.54 9.95 2.14
C GLY A 166 3.11 9.37 2.15
N PRO A 167 2.94 8.03 2.18
CA PRO A 167 1.63 7.39 2.28
C PRO A 167 0.80 7.82 3.51
N LEU A 168 1.43 7.95 4.68
CA LEU A 168 0.76 8.36 5.92
C LEU A 168 0.27 9.81 5.82
N ILE A 169 1.11 10.72 5.29
CA ILE A 169 0.70 12.11 5.02
C ILE A 169 -0.42 12.15 3.99
N ARG A 170 -0.37 11.32 2.94
CA ARG A 170 -1.43 11.25 1.92
C ARG A 170 -2.78 10.83 2.53
N LYS A 171 -2.78 9.93 3.52
CA LYS A 171 -4.02 9.45 4.16
C LYS A 171 -4.51 10.35 5.28
N TYR A 172 -3.63 10.77 6.18
CA TYR A 172 -4.00 11.44 7.44
C TYR A 172 -3.60 12.91 7.50
N GLY A 173 -2.81 13.40 6.55
CA GLY A 173 -2.33 14.78 6.50
C GLY A 173 -0.98 14.98 7.19
N ALA A 174 -0.38 16.14 6.93
CA ALA A 174 0.94 16.50 7.45
C ALA A 174 0.94 16.71 8.97
N GLU A 175 -0.11 17.34 9.49
CA GLU A 175 -0.28 17.60 10.93
C GLU A 175 -0.33 16.31 11.75
N TRP A 176 -1.06 15.29 11.26
CA TRP A 176 -1.11 13.97 11.89
C TRP A 176 0.27 13.33 11.96
N PHE A 177 1.05 13.41 10.87
CA PHE A 177 2.38 12.80 10.84
C PHE A 177 3.36 13.50 11.78
N GLU A 178 3.28 14.83 11.86
CA GLU A 178 4.07 15.63 12.81
C GLU A 178 3.73 15.30 14.27
N GLU A 179 2.45 15.13 14.59
CA GLU A 179 1.98 14.70 15.91
C GLU A 179 2.53 13.31 16.30
N LEU A 180 2.55 12.36 15.36
CA LEU A 180 3.18 11.05 15.57
C LEU A 180 4.69 11.19 15.81
N GLU A 181 5.41 11.97 14.99
CA GLU A 181 6.86 12.17 15.15
C GLU A 181 7.21 12.79 16.51
N ASN A 182 6.42 13.77 16.95
CA ASN A 182 6.60 14.43 18.23
C ASN A 182 6.37 13.46 19.40
N THR A 183 5.29 12.67 19.35
CA THR A 183 4.96 11.68 20.39
C THR A 183 6.04 10.59 20.49
N VAL A 184 6.55 10.12 19.37
CA VAL A 184 7.65 9.12 19.35
C VAL A 184 8.96 9.70 19.90
N SER A 185 9.20 10.99 19.69
CA SER A 185 10.44 11.66 20.13
C SER A 185 10.44 12.01 21.62
N SER A 186 9.29 12.40 22.17
CA SER A 186 9.14 12.65 23.62
C SER A 186 9.32 11.35 24.43
N GLU A 187 8.72 10.24 24.01
CA GLU A 187 8.87 8.96 24.69
C GLU A 187 10.31 8.42 24.72
N LYS A 188 11.14 8.76 23.73
CA LYS A 188 12.57 8.40 23.73
C LYS A 188 13.38 9.24 24.72
N SER A 189 12.98 10.49 24.94
CA SER A 189 13.64 11.42 25.85
C SER A 189 13.38 11.04 27.31
N ASP A 190 12.20 10.51 27.63
CA ASP A 190 11.84 10.08 28.99
C ASP A 190 12.43 8.71 29.39
N LYS A 191 12.97 7.95 28.43
CA LYS A 191 13.57 6.62 28.63
C LYS A 191 15.11 6.61 28.58
N SER A 192 15.75 7.76 28.36
CA SER A 192 17.22 7.94 28.32
C SER A 192 17.74 8.53 29.62
#